data_AF-A0A8H3QNF0-F1
#
_entry.id   AF-A0A8H3QNF0-F1
#
_cell.length_a   1.000
_cell.length_b   1.000
_cell.length_c   1.000
_cell.angle_alpha   90.00
_cell.angle_beta   90.00
_cell.angle_gamma   90.00
#
_symmetry.space_group_name_H-M   'P 1'
#
loop_
_entity.id
_entity.type
_entity.pdbx_description
1 polymer ?
#
loop_
_entity_poly.entity_id
_entity_poly.type
_entity_poly.pdbx_seq_one_letter_code
_entity_poly.pdbx_strand_id
1 'polypeptide(L)'
;MYCFWYGYVKERYRNSAQLGYMDTDSFIFQVETEDIYKDMAERSNLFDFNDSKTIGLFKDKMPGNVITESYHIQAKLYHYVLADKSTKSKHKGVSKKGMGEMATDSYIPALEGSY
;
A
#
# COMPACT_ATOMS: atom_id res chain seq x y z
N MET A 1 -9.55 -1.37 11.23
CA MET A 1 -9.07 -2.28 10.15
C MET A 1 -10.25 -2.95 9.44
N TYR A 2 -10.92 -3.95 10.04
CA TYR A 2 -11.99 -4.70 9.35
C TYR A 2 -13.17 -3.83 8.86
N CYS A 3 -13.67 -2.93 9.73
CA CYS A 3 -14.77 -2.03 9.38
C CYS A 3 -14.43 -1.09 8.21
N PHE A 4 -13.16 -0.69 8.08
CA PHE A 4 -12.72 0.15 6.97
C PHE A 4 -12.66 -0.65 5.67
N TRP A 5 -12.06 -1.84 5.70
CA TRP A 5 -11.95 -2.66 4.50
C TRP A 5 -13.31 -3.11 3.97
N TYR A 6 -14.15 -3.72 4.82
CA TYR A 6 -15.43 -4.26 4.38
C TYR A 6 -16.55 -3.22 4.33
N GLY A 7 -16.56 -2.27 5.27
CA GLY A 7 -17.62 -1.25 5.39
C GLY A 7 -17.36 0.04 4.61
N TYR A 8 -16.18 0.22 4.02
CA TYR A 8 -15.93 1.35 3.13
C TYR A 8 -15.34 0.90 1.80
N VAL A 9 -14.16 0.27 1.81
CA VAL A 9 -13.44 -0.04 0.57
C VAL A 9 -14.24 -1.04 -0.31
N LYS A 10 -14.69 -2.16 0.27
CA LYS A 10 -15.48 -3.16 -0.46
C LYS A 10 -16.88 -2.65 -0.83
N GLU A 11 -17.49 -1.78 -0.02
CA GLU A 11 -18.79 -1.20 -0.34
C GLU A 11 -18.70 -0.22 -1.53
N ARG A 12 -17.68 0.64 -1.51
CA ARG A 12 -17.46 1.70 -2.51
C ARG A 12 -16.96 1.15 -3.84
N TYR A 13 -15.92 0.31 -3.82
CA TYR A 13 -15.19 -0.11 -5.01
C TYR A 13 -15.50 -1.55 -5.42
N ARG A 14 -16.12 -2.36 -4.55
CA ARG A 14 -16.57 -3.73 -4.85
C ARG A 14 -15.46 -4.61 -5.44
N ASN A 15 -15.51 -4.85 -6.74
CA ASN A 15 -14.56 -5.70 -7.47
C ASN A 15 -13.35 -4.92 -7.99
N SER A 16 -13.45 -3.59 -8.04
CA SER A 16 -12.37 -2.67 -8.40
C SER A 16 -11.40 -2.41 -7.25
N ALA A 17 -11.50 -3.13 -6.14
CA ALA A 17 -10.54 -3.05 -5.04
C ALA A 17 -9.98 -4.43 -4.68
N GLN A 18 -8.65 -4.49 -4.59
CA GLN A 18 -7.89 -5.67 -4.24
C GLN A 18 -6.97 -5.38 -3.05
N LEU A 19 -7.05 -6.21 -2.01
CA LEU A 19 -6.15 -6.09 -0.86
C LEU A 19 -4.77 -6.62 -1.26
N GLY A 20 -3.74 -5.79 -1.14
CA GLY A 20 -2.35 -6.19 -1.34
C GLY A 20 -1.71 -6.70 -0.05
N TYR A 21 -1.80 -5.91 1.02
CA TYR A 21 -1.21 -6.19 2.32
C TYR A 21 -1.93 -5.47 3.45
N MET A 22 -1.88 -6.06 4.65
CA MET A 22 -2.46 -5.51 5.87
C MET A 22 -1.51 -5.77 7.04
N ASP A 23 -1.24 -4.74 7.84
CA ASP A 23 -0.57 -4.83 9.14
C ASP A 23 -1.54 -4.34 10.24
N THR A 24 -1.03 -4.20 11.46
CA THR A 24 -1.77 -3.79 12.65
C THR A 24 -2.48 -2.44 12.47
N ASP A 25 -1.83 -1.50 11.78
CA ASP A 25 -2.23 -0.10 11.67
C ASP A 25 -2.17 0.47 10.23
N SER A 26 -1.90 -0.38 9.23
CA SER A 26 -1.69 0.06 7.84
C SER A 26 -2.20 -0.94 6.82
N PHE A 27 -2.58 -0.41 5.65
CA PHE A 27 -3.03 -1.16 4.49
C PHE A 27 -2.23 -0.75 3.25
N ILE A 28 -1.99 -1.71 2.37
CA ILE A 28 -1.64 -1.47 0.97
C ILE A 28 -2.71 -2.19 0.16
N PHE A 29 -3.44 -1.45 -0.65
CA PHE A 29 -4.48 -2.01 -1.51
C PHE A 29 -4.49 -1.29 -2.85
N GLN A 30 -4.88 -2.02 -3.87
CA GLN A 30 -5.10 -1.50 -5.20
C GLN A 30 -6.57 -1.15 -5.34
N VAL A 31 -6.83 -0.02 -5.99
CA VAL A 31 -8.17 0.43 -6.32
C VAL A 31 -8.18 1.05 -7.70
N GLU A 32 -9.16 0.68 -8.53
CA GLU A 32 -9.45 1.33 -9.79
C GLU A 32 -10.52 2.40 -9.55
N THR A 33 -10.13 3.67 -9.63
CA THR A 33 -11.01 4.83 -9.50
C THR A 33 -10.47 5.98 -10.36
N GLU A 34 -11.32 6.95 -10.70
CA GLU A 34 -10.92 8.14 -11.44
C GLU A 34 -10.01 9.05 -10.60
N ASP A 35 -10.35 9.27 -9.33
CA ASP A 35 -9.57 10.09 -8.41
C ASP A 35 -9.78 9.63 -6.96
N ILE A 36 -8.75 8.96 -6.42
CA ILE A 36 -8.76 8.46 -5.05
C ILE A 36 -8.76 9.58 -4.02
N TYR A 37 -8.14 10.73 -4.31
CA TYR A 37 -8.09 11.85 -3.35
C TYR A 37 -9.44 12.52 -3.22
N LYS A 38 -10.20 12.59 -4.32
CA LYS A 38 -11.59 13.04 -4.29
C LYS A 38 -12.45 12.10 -3.44
N ASP A 39 -12.34 10.79 -3.66
CA ASP A 39 -13.08 9.79 -2.87
C ASP A 39 -12.72 9.86 -1.37
N MET A 40 -11.43 10.05 -1.05
CA MET A 40 -11.01 10.22 0.34
C MET A 40 -11.56 11.54 0.93
N ALA A 41 -11.61 12.63 0.15
CA ALA A 41 -12.08 13.94 0.60
C ALA A 41 -13.59 13.94 0.92
N GLU A 42 -14.38 13.17 0.18
CA GLU A 42 -15.81 12.94 0.48
C GLU A 42 -16.03 12.22 1.83
N ARG A 43 -15.00 11.58 2.37
CA ARG A 43 -15.02 10.81 3.62
C ARG A 43 -13.96 11.32 4.61
N SER A 44 -14.01 12.62 4.90
CA SER A 44 -13.19 13.26 5.94
C SER A 44 -13.36 12.66 7.35
N ASN A 45 -14.41 11.88 7.58
CA ASN A 45 -14.63 11.11 8.80
C ASN A 45 -13.80 9.82 8.88
N LEU A 46 -13.17 9.39 7.79
CA LEU A 46 -12.31 8.20 7.72
C LEU A 46 -10.84 8.56 7.48
N PHE A 47 -10.57 9.71 6.89
CA PHE A 47 -9.22 10.14 6.50
C PHE A 47 -8.80 11.43 7.19
N ASP A 48 -7.56 11.48 7.69
CA ASP A 48 -6.95 12.68 8.27
C ASP A 48 -6.10 13.39 7.20
N PHE A 49 -6.64 14.45 6.62
CA PHE A 49 -5.94 15.29 5.64
C PHE A 49 -5.15 16.43 6.28
N ASN A 50 -5.47 16.81 7.52
CA ASN A 50 -4.92 18.01 8.16
C ASN A 50 -3.79 17.69 9.16
N ASP A 51 -3.30 16.44 9.15
CA ASP A 51 -2.33 15.92 10.12
C ASP A 51 -2.73 16.23 11.58
N SER A 52 -4.03 16.20 11.84
CA SER A 52 -4.63 16.57 13.12
C SER A 52 -4.31 15.58 14.23
N LYS A 53 -3.69 14.44 13.89
CA LYS A 53 -3.38 13.32 14.80
C LYS A 53 -4.63 12.79 15.50
N THR A 54 -5.78 12.91 14.82
CA THR A 54 -7.05 12.41 15.35
C THR A 54 -7.00 10.88 15.40
N ILE A 55 -7.24 10.34 16.59
CA ILE A 55 -7.21 8.89 16.82
C ILE A 55 -8.33 8.23 16.01
N GLY A 56 -7.98 7.20 15.22
CA GLY A 56 -8.93 6.40 14.45
C GLY A 56 -9.09 6.79 12.99
N LEU A 57 -8.49 7.90 12.54
CA LEU A 57 -8.47 8.29 11.13
C LEU A 57 -7.26 7.70 10.41
N PHE A 58 -7.44 7.35 9.13
CA PHE A 58 -6.37 6.91 8.26
C PHE A 58 -5.62 8.11 7.68
N LYS A 59 -4.30 8.09 7.80
CA LYS A 59 -3.42 9.07 7.17
C LYS A 59 -2.77 8.45 5.93
N ASP A 60 -2.74 9.21 4.85
CA ASP A 60 -1.93 8.85 3.69
C ASP A 60 -0.44 8.95 4.03
N LYS A 61 0.30 7.88 3.76
CA LYS A 61 1.73 7.78 4.03
C LYS A 61 2.57 8.36 2.89
N MET A 62 2.03 8.45 1.68
CA MET A 62 2.76 8.84 0.47
C MET A 62 1.99 9.93 -0.30
N PRO A 63 1.79 11.12 0.31
CA PRO A 63 1.03 12.19 -0.33
C PRO A 63 1.69 12.58 -1.67
N GLY A 64 0.92 12.47 -2.75
CA GLY A 64 1.35 12.85 -4.09
C GLY A 64 2.10 11.77 -4.87
N ASN A 65 2.53 10.67 -4.24
CA ASN A 65 3.23 9.57 -4.91
C ASN A 65 2.46 8.27 -4.76
N VAL A 66 1.77 7.87 -5.83
CA VAL A 66 1.04 6.62 -5.89
C VAL A 66 2.02 5.44 -5.98
N ILE A 67 1.70 4.36 -5.28
CA ILE A 67 2.41 3.09 -5.40
C ILE A 67 2.00 2.45 -6.74
N THR A 68 2.97 2.25 -7.63
CA THR A 68 2.73 1.59 -8.92
C THR A 68 2.78 0.08 -8.79
N GLU A 69 3.70 -0.42 -7.96
CA GLU A 69 3.92 -1.84 -7.78
C GLU A 69 4.22 -2.13 -6.31
N SER A 70 3.74 -3.27 -5.82
CA SER A 70 4.02 -3.72 -4.46
C SER A 70 4.22 -5.22 -4.42
N TYR A 71 5.19 -5.63 -3.61
CA TYR A 71 5.67 -6.99 -3.46
C TYR A 71 5.68 -7.32 -1.96
N HIS A 72 4.88 -8.31 -1.58
CA HIS A 72 4.66 -8.69 -0.18
C HIS A 72 5.18 -10.11 0.03
N ILE A 73 6.33 -10.24 0.70
CA ILE A 73 7.03 -11.54 0.84
C ILE A 73 6.56 -12.23 2.11
N GLN A 74 6.56 -11.49 3.23
CA GLN A 74 6.17 -12.00 4.53
C GLN A 74 5.59 -10.85 5.37
N ALA A 75 4.96 -11.20 6.50
CA ALA A 75 4.61 -10.23 7.52
C ALA A 75 5.84 -9.37 7.89
N LYS A 76 5.69 -8.04 7.75
CA LYS A 76 6.74 -7.03 8.01
C LYS A 76 7.96 -7.13 7.08
N LEU A 77 7.81 -7.80 5.94
CA LEU A 77 8.80 -7.85 4.85
C LEU A 77 8.10 -7.59 3.52
N TYR A 78 8.21 -6.35 3.04
CA TYR A 78 7.59 -5.94 1.79
C TYR A 78 8.38 -4.82 1.10
N HIS A 79 8.25 -4.77 -0.21
CA HIS A 79 8.88 -3.80 -1.10
C HIS A 79 7.81 -3.17 -1.97
N TYR A 80 7.91 -1.89 -2.26
CA TYR A 80 7.01 -1.23 -3.20
C TYR A 80 7.72 -0.10 -3.93
N VAL A 81 7.25 0.14 -5.15
CA VAL A 81 7.77 1.12 -6.09
C VAL A 81 6.76 2.25 -6.20
N LEU A 82 7.25 3.48 -6.12
CA LEU A 82 6.47 4.69 -6.30
C LEU A 82 6.53 5.15 -7.76
N ALA A 83 5.55 5.95 -8.18
CA ALA A 83 5.49 6.51 -9.53
C ALA A 83 6.73 7.34 -9.94
N ASP A 84 7.45 7.90 -8.97
CA ASP A 84 8.72 8.60 -9.18
C ASP A 84 9.93 7.66 -9.38
N LYS A 85 9.67 6.35 -9.52
CA LYS A 85 10.65 5.25 -9.58
C LYS A 85 11.47 5.09 -8.29
N SER A 86 11.12 5.78 -7.21
CA SER A 86 11.77 5.54 -5.92
C SER A 86 11.23 4.24 -5.31
N THR A 87 12.13 3.49 -4.72
CA THR A 87 11.80 2.22 -4.07
C THR A 87 11.80 2.38 -2.56
N LYS A 88 10.80 1.79 -1.92
CA LYS A 88 10.66 1.77 -0.46
C LYS A 88 10.44 0.34 -0.02
N SER A 89 10.98 0.03 1.15
CA SER A 89 11.00 -1.34 1.62
C SER A 89 11.05 -1.41 3.13
N LYS A 90 10.26 -2.31 3.69
CA LYS A 90 10.17 -2.54 5.12
C LYS A 90 10.61 -3.96 5.40
N HIS A 91 11.49 -4.08 6.38
CA HIS A 91 12.20 -5.31 6.71
C HIS A 91 12.41 -5.30 8.21
N LYS A 92 11.78 -6.24 8.90
CA LYS A 92 12.03 -6.50 10.31
C LYS A 92 12.86 -7.78 10.42
N GLY A 93 14.09 -7.67 10.92
CA GLY A 93 14.98 -8.82 11.14
C GLY A 93 15.88 -9.20 9.97
N VAL A 94 15.83 -8.46 8.85
CA VAL A 94 16.72 -8.64 7.68
C VAL A 94 17.60 -7.39 7.54
N SER A 95 18.81 -7.51 7.00
CA SER A 95 19.67 -6.33 6.72
C SER A 95 19.23 -5.62 5.43
N LYS A 96 19.46 -4.30 5.33
CA LYS A 96 19.15 -3.51 4.11
C LYS A 96 19.77 -4.12 2.84
N LYS A 97 21.01 -4.65 2.96
CA LYS A 97 21.75 -5.27 1.87
C LYS A 97 21.08 -6.56 1.39
N GLY A 98 20.74 -7.48 2.32
CA GLY A 98 20.10 -8.75 1.98
C GLY A 98 18.71 -8.59 1.36
N MET A 99 18.01 -7.50 1.64
CA MET A 99 16.72 -7.20 1.01
C MET A 99 16.86 -6.67 -0.42
N GLY A 100 17.88 -5.83 -0.69
CA GLY A 100 18.18 -5.39 -2.06
C GLY A 100 18.57 -6.58 -2.94
N GLU A 101 19.41 -7.47 -2.42
CA GLU A 101 19.80 -8.73 -3.08
C GLU A 101 18.58 -9.64 -3.29
N MET A 102 17.73 -9.90 -2.28
CA MET A 102 16.52 -10.72 -2.47
C MET A 102 15.51 -10.15 -3.48
N ALA A 103 15.28 -8.83 -3.46
CA ALA A 103 14.36 -8.21 -4.41
C ALA A 103 14.87 -8.30 -5.85
N THR A 104 16.19 -8.10 -6.05
CA THR A 104 16.82 -8.04 -7.38
C THR A 104 17.16 -9.43 -7.92
N ASP A 105 17.69 -10.32 -7.09
CA ASP A 105 18.23 -11.63 -7.52
C ASP A 105 17.18 -12.74 -7.55
N SER A 106 16.15 -12.68 -6.69
CA SER A 106 15.17 -13.77 -6.56
C SER A 106 13.81 -13.49 -7.20
N TYR A 107 13.42 -12.22 -7.40
CA TYR A 107 12.02 -11.89 -7.73
C TYR A 107 11.82 -11.19 -9.07
N ILE A 108 12.63 -10.18 -9.42
CA ILE A 108 12.56 -9.53 -10.74
C ILE A 108 12.77 -10.55 -11.88
N PRO A 109 13.77 -11.44 -11.83
CA PRO A 109 14.02 -12.41 -12.91
C PRO A 109 12.97 -13.54 -12.96
N ALA A 110 12.39 -13.91 -11.81
CA ALA A 110 11.39 -14.97 -11.72
C ALA A 110 10.03 -14.56 -12.31
N LEU A 111 9.77 -13.25 -12.41
CA LEU A 111 8.56 -12.68 -13.02
C LEU A 111 8.74 -12.33 -14.51
N GLU A 112 9.95 -11.94 -14.93
CA GLU A 112 10.27 -11.77 -16.36
C GLU A 112 10.33 -13.11 -17.12
N GLY A 113 10.48 -14.23 -16.40
CA GLY A 113 10.47 -15.59 -16.96
C GLY A 113 9.08 -16.20 -17.20
N SER A 114 8.00 -15.47 -16.94
CA SER A 114 6.62 -15.92 -17.21
C SER A 114 5.97 -15.09 -18.32
N TYR A 115 6.44 -15.29 -19.55
CA TYR A 115 5.73 -14.93 -20.79
C TYR A 115 5.69 -16.14 -21.73
#